data_AF-A0A452Z200-F1
#
_entry.id   AF-A0A452Z200-F1
#
_cell.length_a   1.000
_cell.length_b   1.000
_cell.length_c   1.000
_cell.angle_alpha   90.00
_cell.angle_beta   90.00
_cell.angle_gamma   90.00
#
_symmetry.space_group_name_H-M   'P 1'
#
loop_
_entity.id
_entity.type
_entity.pdbx_description
1 polymer ?
#
loop_
_entity_poly.entity_id
_entity_poly.type
_entity_poly.pdbx_seq_one_letter_code
_entity_poly.pdbx_strand_id
1 'polypeptide(L)'
;MHVQLDIFWQLDLITEKKMISSAGCPYSCVKRAPHAFAFADDIGTARAISQGNGDDYPVQLAVGQCPRKCIYYVTPCQRTILEEVLASILMTPWDLSEAAVLDSLTSKAMFENNRYRKPKREAKSSSDYVDWM
;
A
#
# COMPACT_ATOMS: atom_id res chain seq x y z
N MET A 1 -4.97 -2.64 -20.04
CA MET A 1 -3.85 -2.95 -19.12
C MET A 1 -4.37 -2.87 -17.68
N HIS A 2 -4.42 -3.98 -16.94
CA HIS A 2 -4.65 -3.92 -15.49
C HIS A 2 -3.38 -3.34 -14.86
N VAL A 3 -3.48 -2.21 -14.16
CA VAL A 3 -2.41 -1.80 -13.24
C VAL A 3 -2.56 -2.71 -12.03
N GLN A 4 -1.70 -3.73 -11.92
CA GLN A 4 -1.68 -4.59 -10.76
C GLN A 4 -1.19 -3.75 -9.59
N LEU A 5 -2.11 -3.34 -8.72
CA LEU A 5 -1.78 -2.66 -7.48
C LEU A 5 -1.44 -3.70 -6.43
N ASP A 6 -0.45 -3.35 -5.65
CA ASP A 6 0.35 -4.21 -4.83
C ASP A 6 0.38 -3.58 -3.44
N ILE A 7 0.26 -4.38 -2.39
CA ILE A 7 0.22 -3.80 -1.05
C ILE A 7 1.63 -3.68 -0.48
N PHE A 8 2.02 -2.46 -0.10
CA PHE A 8 3.28 -2.15 0.57
C PHE A 8 3.04 -1.90 2.06
N TRP A 9 3.97 -2.40 2.87
CA TRP A 9 3.92 -2.42 4.32
C TRP A 9 5.22 -1.83 4.84
N GLN A 10 5.12 -0.69 5.50
CA GLN A 10 6.26 0.04 6.01
C GLN A 10 6.64 -0.59 7.36
N LEU A 11 7.41 -1.69 7.31
CA LEU A 11 7.54 -2.58 8.46
C LEU A 11 8.51 -2.04 9.52
N ASP A 12 9.54 -1.27 9.18
CA ASP A 12 10.71 -1.22 10.08
C ASP A 12 11.16 0.18 10.53
N LEU A 13 10.47 1.24 10.11
CA LEU A 13 10.95 2.60 10.30
C LEU A 13 10.42 3.35 11.53
N ILE A 14 9.50 2.73 12.28
CA ILE A 14 8.97 3.35 13.49
C ILE A 14 9.57 2.67 14.71
N THR A 15 10.85 2.95 14.94
CA THR A 15 11.52 2.64 16.19
C THR A 15 10.76 3.27 17.37
N GLU A 16 10.48 2.40 18.36
CA GLU A 16 10.12 2.64 19.76
C GLU A 16 8.72 3.15 20.20
N LYS A 17 7.78 3.55 19.33
CA LYS A 17 6.44 3.96 19.88
C LYS A 17 5.17 3.62 19.11
N LYS A 18 5.25 2.79 18.07
CA LYS A 18 4.05 2.28 17.38
C LYS A 18 4.16 0.79 17.07
N MET A 19 4.28 -0.03 18.10
CA MET A 19 3.94 -1.45 17.98
C MET A 19 2.58 -1.61 17.29
N ILE A 20 2.54 -2.24 16.12
CA ILE A 20 1.32 -2.85 15.57
C ILE A 20 1.15 -4.19 16.28
N SER A 21 1.18 -4.16 17.61
CA SER A 21 0.83 -5.33 18.41
C SER A 21 -0.68 -5.48 18.33
N SER A 22 -1.13 -6.73 18.20
CA SER A 22 -2.53 -7.15 18.16
C SER A 22 -3.40 -6.55 19.28
N ALA A 23 -2.80 -6.05 20.36
CA ALA A 23 -3.46 -5.49 21.53
C ALA A 23 -3.89 -4.01 21.43
N GLY A 24 -3.44 -3.23 20.43
CA GLY A 24 -3.59 -1.76 20.47
C GLY A 24 -4.19 -1.06 19.24
N CYS A 25 -4.40 -1.76 18.12
CA CYS A 25 -4.95 -1.14 16.91
C CYS A 25 -6.49 -1.34 16.84
N PRO A 26 -7.31 -0.26 16.91
CA PRO A 26 -8.77 -0.39 16.86
C PRO A 26 -9.28 -0.94 15.53
N TYR A 27 -8.50 -0.77 14.46
CA TYR A 27 -8.78 -1.28 13.12
C TYR A 27 -7.68 -2.25 12.69
N SER A 28 -7.66 -3.43 13.32
CA SER A 28 -6.68 -4.47 13.00
C SER A 28 -6.84 -4.98 11.57
N CYS A 29 -5.79 -4.79 10.75
CA CYS A 29 -5.72 -5.32 9.39
C CYS A 29 -5.80 -6.86 9.38
N VAL A 30 -5.08 -7.54 10.29
CA VAL A 30 -5.10 -9.01 10.45
C VAL A 30 -6.49 -9.54 10.73
N LYS A 31 -7.25 -8.91 11.64
CA LYS A 31 -8.65 -9.32 11.89
C LYS A 31 -9.56 -9.03 10.71
N ARG A 32 -9.28 -7.96 9.96
CA ARG A 32 -10.13 -7.52 8.85
C ARG A 32 -9.96 -8.37 7.58
N ALA A 33 -8.73 -8.73 7.25
CA ALA A 33 -8.39 -9.53 6.07
C ALA A 33 -7.29 -10.55 6.43
N PRO A 34 -7.64 -11.62 7.18
CA PRO A 34 -6.67 -12.61 7.66
C PRO A 34 -6.02 -13.43 6.55
N HIS A 35 -6.62 -13.46 5.35
CA HIS A 35 -6.04 -14.07 4.16
C HIS A 35 -4.97 -13.19 3.49
N ALA A 36 -4.93 -11.90 3.81
CA ALA A 36 -3.97 -10.94 3.29
C ALA A 36 -2.92 -10.55 4.32
N PHE A 37 -3.27 -10.58 5.61
CA PHE A 37 -2.41 -10.12 6.71
C PHE A 37 -2.31 -11.17 7.82
N ALA A 38 -1.11 -11.35 8.34
CA ALA A 38 -0.84 -12.14 9.54
C ALA A 38 0.11 -11.39 10.47
N PHE A 39 0.14 -11.78 11.74
CA PHE A 39 1.21 -11.32 12.64
C PHE A 39 2.48 -12.13 12.37
N ALA A 40 3.62 -11.45 12.34
CA ALA A 40 4.92 -12.09 12.32
C ALA A 40 5.22 -12.69 13.71
N ASP A 41 5.74 -13.92 13.73
CA ASP A 41 5.91 -14.72 14.96
C ASP A 41 7.03 -14.18 15.88
N ASP A 42 7.92 -13.35 15.35
CA ASP A 42 9.11 -12.81 15.99
C ASP A 42 8.85 -11.53 16.79
N ILE A 43 8.09 -10.58 16.21
CA ILE A 43 7.89 -9.23 16.79
C ILE A 43 6.42 -8.91 17.05
N GLY A 44 5.50 -9.81 16.67
CA GLY A 44 4.06 -9.61 16.83
C GLY A 44 3.51 -8.44 15.99
N THR A 45 4.22 -8.05 14.93
CA THR A 45 3.84 -6.99 13.99
C THR A 45 3.01 -7.55 12.85
N ALA A 46 2.00 -6.81 12.39
CA ALA A 46 1.21 -7.23 11.25
C ALA A 46 2.01 -7.09 9.94
N ARG A 47 2.05 -8.16 9.14
CA ARG A 47 2.69 -8.22 7.82
C ARG A 47 1.68 -8.68 6.77
N ALA A 48 1.85 -8.23 5.52
CA ALA A 48 1.19 -8.91 4.41
C ALA A 48 1.79 -10.28 4.14
N ILE A 49 0.88 -11.22 3.90
CA ILE A 49 1.18 -12.60 3.51
C ILE A 49 0.65 -12.92 2.10
N SER A 50 -0.27 -12.12 1.58
CA SER A 50 -0.68 -12.19 0.18
C SER A 50 -0.81 -10.79 -0.42
N GLN A 51 -0.49 -10.69 -1.71
CA GLN A 51 -0.79 -9.50 -2.51
C GLN A 51 -2.31 -9.49 -2.71
N GLY A 52 -3.02 -8.71 -1.90
CA GLY A 52 -4.47 -8.59 -2.04
C GLY A 52 -4.83 -8.06 -3.43
N ASN A 53 -5.88 -8.62 -4.01
CA ASN A 53 -6.41 -8.12 -5.27
C ASN A 53 -7.08 -6.76 -5.04
N GLY A 54 -6.95 -5.81 -5.97
CA GLY A 54 -7.51 -4.46 -5.84
C GLY A 54 -9.03 -4.43 -5.68
N ASP A 55 -9.74 -5.53 -5.98
CA ASP A 55 -11.19 -5.69 -5.81
C ASP A 55 -11.59 -6.34 -4.45
N ASP A 56 -10.62 -6.69 -3.61
CA ASP A 56 -10.84 -7.33 -2.32
C ASP A 56 -11.30 -6.30 -1.27
N TYR A 57 -12.62 -6.24 -1.06
CA TYR A 57 -13.23 -5.26 -0.17
C TYR A 57 -12.71 -5.30 1.29
N PRO A 58 -12.55 -6.47 1.94
CA PRO A 58 -11.87 -6.55 3.24
C PRO A 58 -10.49 -5.91 3.26
N VAL A 59 -9.68 -6.15 2.22
CA VAL A 59 -8.34 -5.56 2.09
C VAL A 59 -8.42 -4.04 1.89
N GLN A 60 -9.29 -3.57 1.00
CA GLN A 60 -9.55 -2.13 0.80
C GLN A 60 -9.93 -1.44 2.10
N LEU A 61 -10.82 -2.06 2.90
CA LEU A 61 -11.29 -1.48 4.14
C LEU A 61 -10.19 -1.50 5.22
N ALA A 62 -9.34 -2.53 5.26
CA ALA A 62 -8.17 -2.56 6.12
C ALA A 62 -7.22 -1.40 5.77
N VAL A 63 -6.86 -1.27 4.49
CA VAL A 63 -5.96 -0.22 3.98
C VAL A 63 -6.51 1.18 4.26
N GLY A 64 -7.78 1.43 3.93
CA GLY A 64 -8.41 2.74 4.12
C GLY A 64 -8.63 3.14 5.58
N GLN A 65 -8.76 2.18 6.50
CA GLN A 65 -9.02 2.45 7.93
C GLN A 65 -7.78 2.37 8.81
N CYS A 66 -6.60 2.11 8.26
CA CYS A 66 -5.39 1.99 9.05
C CYS A 66 -5.05 3.33 9.74
N PRO A 67 -5.23 3.44 11.08
CA PRO A 67 -5.09 4.72 11.77
C PRO A 67 -3.64 5.19 11.84
N ARG A 68 -2.71 4.28 11.56
CA ARG A 68 -1.28 4.54 11.62
C ARG A 68 -0.66 4.78 10.25
N LYS A 69 -1.43 4.62 9.17
CA LYS A 69 -0.96 4.73 7.79
C LYS A 69 0.36 3.93 7.61
N CYS A 70 0.32 2.64 7.87
CA CYS A 70 1.50 1.77 7.70
C CYS A 70 1.34 0.82 6.52
N ILE A 71 0.23 0.95 5.77
CA ILE A 71 -0.25 -0.04 4.81
C ILE A 71 -0.85 0.72 3.63
N TYR A 72 -0.40 0.42 2.42
CA TYR A 72 -0.60 1.29 1.26
C TYR A 72 -0.73 0.50 -0.03
N TYR A 73 -1.57 0.98 -0.96
CA TYR A 73 -1.57 0.49 -2.33
C TYR A 73 -0.47 1.19 -3.13
N VAL A 74 0.41 0.40 -3.73
CA VAL A 74 1.51 0.84 -4.57
C VAL A 74 1.56 0.02 -5.85
N THR A 75 2.22 0.50 -6.89
CA THR A 75 2.58 -0.38 -8.02
C THR A 75 3.82 -1.21 -7.68
N PRO A 76 4.12 -2.30 -8.42
CA PRO A 76 5.36 -3.05 -8.24
C PRO A 76 6.62 -2.15 -8.30
N CYS A 77 6.67 -1.21 -9.24
CA CYS A 77 7.79 -0.27 -9.36
C CYS A 77 7.89 0.69 -8.17
N GLN A 78 6.75 1.20 -7.68
CA GLN A 78 6.73 2.04 -6.48
C GLN A 78 7.16 1.23 -5.25
N ARG A 79 6.76 -0.04 -5.13
CA ARG A 79 7.20 -0.93 -4.05
C ARG A 79 8.71 -1.03 -4.01
N THR A 80 9.35 -1.36 -5.12
CA THR A 80 10.82 -1.50 -5.16
C THR A 80 11.54 -0.26 -4.65
N ILE A 81 11.12 0.93 -5.09
CA ILE A 81 11.72 2.20 -4.65
C ILE A 81 11.49 2.42 -3.14
N LEU A 82 10.28 2.16 -2.65
CA LEU A 82 9.96 2.35 -1.24
C LEU A 82 10.72 1.36 -0.35
N GLU A 83 10.95 0.13 -0.82
CA GLU A 83 11.77 -0.89 -0.13
C GLU A 83 13.25 -0.48 -0.08
N GLU A 84 13.80 0.05 -1.17
CA GLU A 84 15.18 0.56 -1.22
C GLU A 84 15.38 1.73 -0.25
N VAL A 85 14.46 2.70 -0.24
CA VAL A 85 14.51 3.84 0.70
C VAL A 85 14.34 3.37 2.13
N LEU A 86 13.41 2.46 2.41
CA LEU A 86 13.24 1.86 3.74
C LEU A 86 14.54 1.19 4.19
N ALA A 87 15.16 0.36 3.35
CA ALA A 87 16.39 -0.35 3.67
C ALA A 87 17.54 0.62 3.99
N SER A 88 17.65 1.72 3.23
CA SER A 88 18.65 2.76 3.48
C SER A 88 18.48 3.38 4.86
N ILE A 89 17.25 3.74 5.24
CA ILE A 89 16.97 4.32 6.56
C ILE A 89 17.27 3.36 7.70
N LEU A 90 17.01 2.06 7.52
CA LEU A 90 17.37 1.04 8.52
C LEU A 90 18.87 0.93 8.73
N MET A 91 19.68 1.23 7.71
CA MET A 91 21.14 1.27 7.80
C MET A 91 21.64 2.59 8.39
N THR A 92 20.92 3.69 8.21
CA THR A 92 21.26 5.04 8.68
C THR A 92 20.15 5.67 9.54
N PRO A 93 19.77 5.06 10.68
CA PRO A 93 18.58 5.46 11.45
C PRO A 93 18.63 6.87 12.08
N TRP A 94 19.78 7.52 12.05
CA TRP A 94 19.97 8.91 12.51
C TRP A 94 19.75 9.95 11.40
N ASP A 95 19.66 9.53 10.13
CA ASP A 95 19.38 10.39 9.00
C ASP A 95 17.87 10.54 8.79
N LEU A 96 17.32 11.62 9.35
CA LEU A 96 15.89 11.94 9.25
C LEU A 96 15.48 12.39 7.83
N SER A 97 16.43 12.67 6.93
CA SER A 97 16.13 13.17 5.59
C SER A 97 15.47 12.09 4.71
N GLU A 98 15.97 10.85 4.77
CA GLU A 98 15.40 9.74 4.01
C GLU A 98 14.03 9.32 4.54
N ALA A 99 13.79 9.40 5.86
CA ALA A 99 12.47 9.17 6.43
C ALA A 99 11.42 10.15 5.86
N ALA A 100 11.80 11.43 5.68
CA ALA A 100 10.95 12.42 5.04
C ALA A 100 10.71 12.12 3.54
N VAL A 101 11.73 11.60 2.84
CA VAL A 101 11.58 11.13 1.44
C VAL A 101 10.58 9.97 1.37
N LEU A 102 10.68 9.00 2.27
CA LEU A 102 9.77 7.86 2.30
C LEU A 102 8.33 8.29 2.57
N ASP A 103 8.10 9.19 3.53
CA ASP A 103 6.77 9.74 3.82
C ASP A 103 6.17 10.49 2.61
N SER A 104 7.00 11.24 1.89
CA SER A 104 6.61 11.97 0.68
C SER A 104 6.23 11.03 -0.45
N LEU A 105 7.06 10.03 -0.75
CA LEU A 105 6.80 9.04 -1.80
C LEU A 105 5.56 8.21 -1.50
N THR A 106 5.37 7.83 -0.24
CA THR A 106 4.22 7.05 0.20
C THR A 106 2.93 7.87 0.10
N SER A 107 2.97 9.14 0.50
CA SER A 107 1.85 10.07 0.34
C SER A 107 1.50 10.29 -1.14
N LYS A 108 2.51 10.40 -2.00
CA LYS A 108 2.34 10.53 -3.45
C LYS A 108 1.71 9.27 -4.05
N ALA A 109 2.24 8.10 -3.72
CA ALA A 109 1.69 6.83 -4.18
C ALA A 109 0.23 6.66 -3.74
N MET A 110 -0.10 7.01 -2.49
CA MET A 110 -1.48 7.00 -2.02
C MET A 110 -2.39 7.96 -2.78
N PHE A 111 -1.90 9.17 -3.08
CA PHE A 111 -2.67 10.15 -3.84
C PHE A 111 -2.95 9.67 -5.27
N GLU A 112 -1.94 9.10 -5.93
CA GLU A 112 -2.05 8.60 -7.31
C GLU A 112 -2.92 7.33 -7.38
N ASN A 113 -2.72 6.39 -6.45
CA ASN A 113 -3.34 5.06 -6.51
C ASN A 113 -4.75 5.02 -5.91
N ASN A 114 -5.07 5.78 -4.85
CA ASN A 114 -6.45 5.85 -4.34
C ASN A 114 -7.39 6.64 -5.25
N ARG A 115 -6.85 7.44 -6.18
CA ARG A 115 -7.61 8.07 -7.26
C ARG A 115 -7.75 7.18 -8.49
N TYR A 116 -7.00 6.09 -8.59
CA TYR A 116 -7.12 5.15 -9.70
C TYR A 116 -8.46 4.43 -9.60
N ARG A 117 -9.47 5.00 -10.26
CA ARG A 117 -10.73 4.33 -10.55
C ARG A 117 -10.55 3.65 -11.90
N LYS A 118 -10.65 2.32 -11.94
CA LYS A 118 -10.85 1.60 -13.19
C LYS A 118 -11.98 2.31 -13.95
N PRO A 119 -11.77 2.78 -15.20
CA PRO A 119 -12.81 3.48 -15.94
C PRO A 119 -14.06 2.60 -15.97
N LYS A 120 -15.19 3.10 -15.43
CA LYS A 120 -16.46 2.34 -15.42
C LYS A 120 -16.98 2.03 -16.83
N ARG A 121 -16.44 2.71 -17.84
CA ARG A 121 -16.67 2.46 -19.26
C ARG A 121 -15.33 2.46 -19.97
N GLU A 122 -15.07 1.39 -20.71
CA GLU A 122 -14.09 1.44 -21.78
C GLU A 122 -14.60 2.44 -22.82
N ALA A 123 -13.74 3.34 -23.30
CA ALA A 123 -14.11 4.22 -24.39
C ALA A 123 -14.47 3.33 -25.59
N LYS A 124 -15.73 3.34 -26.01
CA LYS A 124 -16.14 2.72 -27.28
C LYS A 124 -15.52 3.56 -28.39
N SER A 125 -14.31 3.19 -28.82
CA SER A 125 -13.75 3.65 -30.08
C SER A 125 -14.50 2.88 -31.17
N SER A 126 -15.44 3.56 -31.85
CA SER A 126 -15.96 3.00 -33.10
C SER A 126 -14.83 3.00 -34.12
N SER A 127 -14.52 1.84 -34.71
CA SER A 127 -13.62 1.74 -35.87
C SER A 127 -14.32 2.08 -37.18
N ASP A 128 -15.63 2.41 -37.14
CA ASP A 128 -16.38 2.80 -38.32
C ASP A 128 -15.99 4.24 -38.69
N TYR A 129 -15.20 4.36 -39.76
CA TYR A 129 -14.95 5.63 -40.41
C TYR A 129 -16.28 6.18 -40.94
N VAL A 130 -16.63 7.41 -40.56
CA VAL A 130 -17.76 8.13 -41.15
C VAL A 130 -17.35 8.55 -42.56
N ASP A 131 -17.84 7.82 -43.56
CA ASP A 131 -17.74 8.21 -44.96
C ASP A 131 -18.65 9.43 -45.20
N TRP A 132 -18.05 10.55 -45.57
CA TRP A 132 -18.77 11.76 -45.92
C TRP A 132 -18.77 11.89 -47.44
N MET A 133 -19.76 11.29 -48.08
CA MET A 133 -20.23 11.77 -49.38
C MET A 133 -21.30 12.86 -49.19
#